data_AF-A0A536TP75-F1
#
_entry.id   AF-A0A536TP75-F1
#
_cell.length_a   1.000
_cell.length_b   1.000
_cell.length_c   1.000
_cell.angle_alpha   90.00
_cell.angle_beta   90.00
_cell.angle_gamma   90.00
#
_symmetry.space_group_name_H-M   'P 1'
#
loop_
_entity.id
_entity.type
_entity.pdbx_description
1 polymer ?
#
loop_
_entity_poly.entity_id
_entity_poly.type
_entity_poly.pdbx_seq_one_letter_code
_entity_poly.pdbx_strand_id
1 'polypeptide(L)'
;MKTFQLQRGQFLVAGIVLIVVIALMIATLGYLYVSGESAGTLHGQSERAYFAARSGIEYSSGQYFNGSACSSLNNAGVPVGGAGATFTLAPTLYAPLTLTGTTAALTAASASIAVTSTAGYAPYGRLLIDSELINYTSTTGTNFNGLSRGVGGTTAAAHAAGVTVSQNLCIVSSTGAAGNAKRVIEGALGAGTMASPGALGTMRKAHR
;
A
#
# COMPACT_ATOMS: atom_id res chain seq x y z
N MET A 1 -48.55 -37.75 -56.73
CA MET A 1 -47.61 -37.64 -55.58
C MET A 1 -46.98 -36.26 -55.63
N LYS A 2 -47.31 -35.40 -54.64
CA LYS A 2 -46.69 -34.10 -54.25
C LYS A 2 -46.56 -33.00 -55.33
N THR A 3 -47.57 -32.12 -55.40
CA THR A 3 -47.44 -30.80 -56.03
C THR A 3 -46.92 -29.77 -55.01
N PHE A 4 -45.77 -29.16 -55.33
CA PHE A 4 -45.12 -28.07 -54.61
C PHE A 4 -46.04 -26.85 -54.51
N GLN A 5 -46.59 -26.57 -53.32
CA GLN A 5 -47.33 -25.35 -53.06
C GLN A 5 -46.67 -24.55 -51.93
N LEU A 6 -46.30 -23.31 -52.29
CA LEU A 6 -46.06 -22.12 -51.46
C LEU A 6 -44.68 -21.95 -50.77
N GLN A 7 -43.65 -21.62 -51.56
CA GLN A 7 -42.37 -21.03 -51.07
C GLN A 7 -42.30 -19.49 -51.17
N ARG A 8 -43.33 -18.79 -51.66
CA ARG A 8 -43.27 -17.32 -51.91
C ARG A 8 -43.23 -16.45 -50.64
N GLY A 9 -43.68 -16.95 -49.48
CA GLY A 9 -43.65 -16.21 -48.20
C GLY A 9 -42.37 -16.37 -47.39
N GLN A 10 -41.58 -17.43 -47.63
CA GLN A 10 -40.40 -17.76 -46.82
C GLN A 10 -39.22 -16.81 -47.09
N PHE A 11 -39.07 -16.29 -48.30
CA PHE A 11 -37.99 -15.35 -48.65
C PHE A 11 -38.16 -13.98 -47.99
N LEU A 12 -39.40 -13.49 -47.84
CA LEU A 12 -39.67 -12.21 -47.17
C LEU A 12 -39.40 -12.32 -45.67
N VAL A 13 -39.89 -13.38 -45.03
CA VAL A 13 -39.64 -13.65 -43.60
C VAL A 13 -38.14 -13.86 -43.35
N ALA A 14 -37.46 -14.65 -44.18
CA ALA A 14 -36.01 -14.85 -44.06
C ALA A 14 -35.22 -13.54 -44.27
N GLY A 15 -35.65 -12.69 -45.20
CA GLY A 15 -35.03 -11.37 -45.44
C GLY A 15 -35.17 -10.42 -44.25
N ILE A 16 -36.35 -10.34 -43.64
CA ILE A 16 -36.57 -9.51 -42.44
C ILE A 16 -35.73 -10.03 -41.27
N VAL A 17 -35.72 -11.34 -41.03
CA VAL A 17 -34.91 -11.93 -39.97
C VAL A 17 -33.42 -11.63 -40.18
N LEU A 18 -32.92 -11.73 -41.41
CA LEU A 18 -31.53 -11.40 -41.74
C LEU A 18 -31.23 -9.92 -41.46
N ILE A 19 -32.11 -9.00 -41.87
CA ILE A 19 -31.92 -7.56 -41.63
C ILE A 19 -31.92 -7.26 -40.12
N VAL A 20 -32.82 -7.87 -39.35
CA VAL A 20 -32.85 -7.71 -37.89
C VAL A 20 -31.59 -8.25 -37.24
N VAL A 21 -31.11 -9.43 -37.66
CA VAL A 21 -29.87 -10.00 -37.15
C VAL A 21 -28.67 -9.12 -37.47
N ILE A 22 -28.56 -8.60 -38.70
CA ILE A 22 -27.47 -7.69 -39.07
C ILE A 22 -27.55 -6.38 -38.27
N ALA A 23 -28.74 -5.81 -38.10
CA ALA A 23 -28.94 -4.60 -37.30
C ALA A 23 -28.54 -4.81 -35.83
N LEU A 24 -28.91 -5.96 -35.24
CA LEU A 24 -28.50 -6.32 -33.89
C LEU A 24 -26.99 -6.53 -33.79
N MET A 25 -26.37 -7.19 -34.78
CA MET A 25 -24.91 -7.39 -34.82
C MET A 25 -24.15 -6.07 -34.94
N ILE A 26 -24.63 -5.12 -35.75
CA ILE A 26 -24.03 -3.78 -35.86
C ILE A 26 -24.16 -3.03 -34.53
N ALA A 27 -25.32 -3.11 -33.87
CA ALA A 27 -25.52 -2.48 -32.57
C ALA A 27 -24.61 -3.08 -31.47
N THR A 28 -24.46 -4.41 -31.43
CA THR A 28 -23.56 -5.06 -30.47
C THR A 28 -22.09 -4.77 -30.74
N LEU A 29 -21.67 -4.74 -32.01
CA LEU A 29 -20.32 -4.34 -32.40
C LEU A 29 -20.01 -2.88 -32.03
N GLY A 30 -20.96 -1.96 -32.24
CA GLY A 30 -20.83 -0.57 -31.82
C GLY A 30 -20.70 -0.42 -30.30
N TYR A 31 -21.48 -1.18 -29.53
CA TYR A 31 -21.38 -1.22 -28.07
C TYR A 31 -20.05 -1.81 -27.58
N LEU A 32 -19.56 -2.89 -28.20
CA LEU A 32 -18.29 -3.52 -27.88
C LEU A 32 -17.08 -2.61 -28.20
N TYR A 33 -17.16 -1.81 -29.26
CA TYR A 33 -16.10 -0.86 -29.63
C TYR A 33 -15.93 0.24 -28.56
N VAL A 34 -17.02 0.92 -28.19
CA VAL A 34 -16.99 2.02 -27.19
C VAL A 34 -16.64 1.50 -25.80
N SER A 35 -17.14 0.32 -25.43
CA SER A 35 -16.76 -0.31 -24.16
C SER A 35 -15.29 -0.74 -24.13
N GLY A 36 -14.72 -1.18 -25.25
CA GLY A 36 -13.29 -1.51 -25.38
C GLY A 36 -12.37 -0.30 -25.18
N GLU A 37 -12.69 0.86 -25.76
CA GLU A 37 -11.93 2.11 -25.58
C GLU A 37 -11.98 2.60 -24.12
N SER A 38 -13.14 2.49 -23.48
CA SER A 38 -13.31 2.81 -22.07
C SER A 38 -12.49 1.89 -21.16
N ALA A 39 -12.46 0.58 -21.45
CA ALA A 39 -11.65 -0.37 -20.71
C ALA A 39 -10.14 -0.12 -20.88
N GLY A 40 -9.68 0.22 -22.09
CA GLY A 40 -8.28 0.56 -22.36
C GLY A 40 -7.81 1.83 -21.66
N THR A 41 -8.65 2.88 -21.64
CA THR A 41 -8.33 4.13 -20.93
C THR A 41 -8.32 3.96 -19.42
N LEU A 42 -9.21 3.14 -18.85
CA LEU A 42 -9.21 2.81 -17.42
C LEU A 42 -7.97 2.02 -17.00
N HIS A 43 -7.53 1.05 -17.80
CA HIS A 43 -6.30 0.32 -17.53
C HIS A 43 -5.09 1.24 -17.53
N GLY A 44 -4.94 2.09 -18.56
CA GLY A 44 -3.85 3.05 -18.66
C GLY A 44 -3.86 4.10 -17.53
N GLN A 45 -5.03 4.56 -17.09
CA GLN A 45 -5.17 5.41 -15.90
C GLN A 45 -4.69 4.69 -14.64
N SER A 46 -5.00 3.40 -14.52
CA SER A 46 -4.60 2.57 -13.37
C SER A 46 -3.10 2.42 -13.22
N GLU A 47 -2.40 2.14 -14.33
CA GLU A 47 -0.94 2.03 -14.36
C GLU A 47 -0.29 3.35 -13.97
N ARG A 48 -0.77 4.47 -14.54
CA ARG A 48 -0.26 5.81 -14.21
C ARG A 48 -0.46 6.15 -12.75
N ALA A 49 -1.63 5.83 -12.19
CA ALA A 49 -1.90 6.01 -10.77
C ALA A 49 -0.95 5.15 -9.90
N TYR A 50 -0.63 3.92 -10.32
CA TYR A 50 0.35 3.09 -9.62
C TYR A 50 1.76 3.69 -9.66
N PHE A 51 2.23 4.14 -10.83
CA PHE A 51 3.53 4.80 -10.97
C PHE A 51 3.59 6.10 -10.16
N ALA A 52 2.49 6.87 -10.10
CA ALA A 52 2.39 8.06 -9.27
C ALA A 52 2.50 7.71 -7.77
N ALA A 53 1.77 6.70 -7.32
CA ALA A 53 1.84 6.22 -5.95
C ALA A 53 3.28 5.78 -5.59
N ARG A 54 3.94 5.03 -6.47
CA ARG A 54 5.33 4.60 -6.25
C ARG A 54 6.30 5.79 -6.19
N SER A 55 6.13 6.76 -7.09
CA SER A 55 6.92 8.00 -7.06
C SER A 55 6.77 8.75 -5.75
N GLY A 56 5.57 8.78 -5.17
CA GLY A 56 5.33 9.36 -3.85
C GLY A 56 6.08 8.64 -2.72
N ILE A 57 6.22 7.31 -2.78
CA ILE A 57 7.03 6.55 -1.82
C ILE A 57 8.52 6.86 -1.97
N GLU A 58 9.04 6.95 -3.19
CA GLU A 58 10.45 7.32 -3.41
C GLU A 58 10.72 8.77 -2.98
N TYR A 59 9.80 9.69 -3.27
CA TYR A 59 9.87 11.08 -2.81
C TYR A 59 9.88 11.16 -1.28
N SER A 60 8.95 10.49 -0.60
CA SER A 60 8.88 10.51 0.86
C SER A 60 10.11 9.88 1.51
N SER A 61 10.65 8.81 0.90
CA SER A 61 11.91 8.20 1.30
C SER A 61 13.08 9.18 1.17
N GLY A 62 13.22 9.86 0.03
CA GLY A 62 14.26 10.88 -0.18
C GLY A 62 14.17 12.03 0.82
N GLN A 63 12.97 12.55 1.07
CA GLN A 63 12.74 13.61 2.07
C GLN A 63 13.08 13.14 3.49
N TYR A 64 12.72 11.92 3.85
CA TYR A 64 13.05 11.33 5.15
C TYR A 64 14.56 11.19 5.34
N PHE A 65 15.29 10.70 4.32
CA PHE A 65 16.75 10.61 4.37
C PHE A 65 17.45 11.98 4.38
N ASN A 66 16.82 13.02 3.82
CA ASN A 66 17.29 14.40 3.91
C ASN A 66 16.88 15.10 5.23
N GLY A 67 16.36 14.36 6.21
CA GLY A 67 16.10 14.90 7.54
C GLY A 67 14.68 15.46 7.75
N SER A 68 13.72 15.15 6.88
CA SER A 68 12.33 15.50 7.12
C SER A 68 11.71 14.59 8.19
N ALA A 69 10.92 15.17 9.09
CA ALA A 69 10.14 14.42 10.07
C ALA A 69 9.04 13.62 9.37
N CYS A 70 8.64 12.48 9.96
CA CYS A 70 7.51 11.69 9.44
C CYS A 70 6.23 12.53 9.23
N SER A 71 5.89 13.39 10.19
CA SER A 71 4.70 14.27 10.12
C SER A 71 4.75 15.30 8.98
N SER A 72 5.94 15.61 8.47
CA SER A 72 6.14 16.56 7.35
C SER A 72 6.00 15.89 5.98
N LEU A 73 5.92 14.56 5.92
CA LEU A 73 5.76 13.80 4.67
C LEU A 73 4.28 13.75 4.22
N ASN A 74 3.59 14.89 4.24
CA ASN A 74 2.14 15.00 4.04
C ASN A 74 1.76 15.73 2.73
N ASN A 75 2.67 15.74 1.75
CA ASN A 75 2.46 16.41 0.48
C ASN A 75 1.21 15.88 -0.24
N ALA A 76 0.36 16.79 -0.72
CA ALA A 76 -0.89 16.44 -1.39
C ALA A 76 -0.93 16.96 -2.83
N GLY A 77 -1.45 16.14 -3.74
CA GLY A 77 -1.67 16.52 -5.13
C GLY A 77 -0.39 16.84 -5.92
N VAL A 78 0.75 16.26 -5.54
CA VAL A 78 2.02 16.52 -6.20
C VAL A 78 2.01 15.89 -7.59
N PRO A 79 2.21 16.67 -8.68
CA PRO A 79 2.20 16.13 -10.03
C PRO A 79 3.43 15.27 -10.31
N VAL A 80 3.22 14.20 -11.08
CA VAL A 80 4.29 13.33 -11.60
C VAL A 80 4.20 13.25 -13.11
N GLY A 81 5.18 13.83 -13.80
CA GLY A 81 5.19 13.95 -15.25
C GLY A 81 4.14 14.93 -15.81
N GLY A 82 4.00 14.98 -17.13
CA GLY A 82 3.18 15.97 -17.85
C GLY A 82 1.70 15.59 -18.08
N ALA A 83 1.21 14.44 -17.61
CA ALA A 83 -0.08 13.86 -18.03
C ALA A 83 -1.14 13.75 -16.92
N GLY A 84 -1.16 14.70 -15.97
CA GLY A 84 -2.24 14.82 -14.99
C GLY A 84 -2.31 13.69 -13.94
N ALA A 85 -1.21 12.99 -13.71
CA ALA A 85 -1.09 12.07 -12.59
C ALA A 85 -0.52 12.81 -11.37
N THR A 86 -1.07 12.54 -10.19
CA THR A 86 -0.63 13.14 -8.93
C THR A 86 -0.46 12.10 -7.84
N PHE A 87 0.34 12.40 -6.82
CA PHE A 87 0.35 11.62 -5.58
C PHE A 87 0.01 12.49 -4.37
N THR A 88 -0.58 11.85 -3.36
CA THR A 88 -0.86 12.41 -2.05
C THR A 88 -0.33 11.46 -0.99
N LEU A 89 0.45 11.99 -0.06
CA LEU A 89 1.06 11.26 1.04
C LEU A 89 0.25 11.44 2.32
N ALA A 90 0.08 10.35 3.05
CA ALA A 90 -0.50 10.30 4.38
C ALA A 90 0.45 9.51 5.30
N PRO A 91 1.34 10.21 6.05
CA PRO A 91 2.27 9.57 6.95
C PRO A 91 1.63 9.31 8.31
N THR A 92 2.01 8.21 8.95
CA THR A 92 1.67 7.87 10.32
C THR A 92 2.93 7.46 11.07
N LEU A 93 3.22 8.16 12.17
CA LEU A 93 4.35 7.84 13.04
C LEU A 93 3.90 6.91 14.16
N TYR A 94 4.57 5.77 14.27
CA TYR A 94 4.45 4.84 15.38
C TYR A 94 5.70 4.92 16.24
N ALA A 95 5.59 5.68 17.32
CA ALA A 95 6.63 5.87 18.33
C ALA A 95 5.95 5.92 19.71
N PRO A 96 5.69 4.76 20.35
CA PRO A 96 4.95 4.70 21.60
C PRO A 96 5.68 5.46 22.71
N LEU A 97 4.97 6.38 23.37
CA LEU A 97 5.51 7.17 24.49
C LEU A 97 5.73 6.30 25.73
N THR A 98 4.88 5.29 25.91
CA THR A 98 4.99 4.30 26.98
C THR A 98 5.43 2.97 26.38
N LEU A 99 6.68 2.59 26.65
CA LEU A 99 7.23 1.35 26.14
C LEU A 99 6.65 0.14 26.90
N THR A 100 6.49 -0.97 26.20
CA THR A 100 6.01 -2.22 26.80
C THR A 100 7.19 -3.14 27.09
N GLY A 101 7.03 -4.04 28.05
CA GLY A 101 8.01 -5.06 28.38
C GLY A 101 7.58 -6.42 27.86
N THR A 102 8.54 -7.27 27.48
CA THR A 102 8.27 -8.69 27.26
C THR A 102 7.73 -9.32 28.54
N THR A 103 6.66 -10.12 28.46
CA THR A 103 6.10 -10.80 29.64
C THR A 103 6.75 -12.16 29.91
N ALA A 104 7.49 -12.68 28.93
CA ALA A 104 8.25 -13.92 29.01
C ALA A 104 9.62 -13.76 28.35
N ALA A 105 10.56 -14.62 28.71
CA ALA A 105 11.87 -14.68 28.06
C ALA A 105 11.72 -15.15 26.60
N LEU A 106 12.55 -14.60 25.72
CA LEU A 106 12.60 -14.95 24.30
C LEU A 106 13.86 -15.76 24.01
N THR A 107 13.73 -16.77 23.17
CA THR A 107 14.86 -17.47 22.57
C THR A 107 15.10 -16.93 21.17
N ALA A 108 16.25 -17.23 20.56
CA ALA A 108 16.52 -16.85 19.17
C ALA A 108 15.50 -17.43 18.16
N ALA A 109 14.77 -18.48 18.53
CA ALA A 109 13.76 -19.15 17.70
C ALA A 109 12.31 -18.73 18.03
N SER A 110 12.08 -17.82 18.98
CA SER A 110 10.74 -17.35 19.32
C SER A 110 10.04 -16.76 18.09
N ALA A 111 8.84 -17.26 17.78
CA ALA A 111 8.01 -16.85 16.65
C ALA A 111 6.94 -15.79 17.01
N SER A 112 6.82 -15.47 18.30
CA SER A 112 5.99 -14.39 18.83
C SER A 112 6.65 -13.74 20.04
N ILE A 113 6.27 -12.50 20.34
CA ILE A 113 6.66 -11.76 21.54
C ILE A 113 5.40 -11.39 22.29
N ALA A 114 5.25 -11.93 23.50
CA ALA A 114 4.20 -11.55 24.42
C ALA A 114 4.61 -10.31 25.22
N VAL A 115 3.71 -9.34 25.33
CA VAL A 115 3.90 -8.05 25.99
C VAL A 115 2.69 -7.66 26.81
N THR A 116 2.83 -6.65 27.67
CA THR A 116 1.71 -6.14 28.47
C THR A 116 0.67 -5.43 27.62
N SER A 117 1.08 -4.70 26.58
CA SER A 117 0.19 -4.03 25.63
C SER A 117 0.91 -3.68 24.34
N THR A 118 0.21 -3.73 23.21
CA THR A 118 0.68 -3.26 21.90
C THR A 118 0.14 -1.88 21.53
N ALA A 119 -0.50 -1.16 22.46
CA ALA A 119 -1.01 0.18 22.21
C ALA A 119 0.10 1.16 21.79
N GLY A 120 -0.13 1.90 20.71
CA GLY A 120 0.85 2.85 20.15
C GLY A 120 1.91 2.24 19.23
N TYR A 121 1.95 0.91 19.08
CA TYR A 121 2.78 0.23 18.08
C TYR A 121 2.02 0.06 16.77
N ALA A 122 2.75 -0.03 15.67
CA ALA A 122 2.20 -0.30 14.35
C ALA A 122 1.57 -1.71 14.30
N PRO A 123 0.55 -1.94 13.48
CA PRO A 123 -0.04 -3.27 13.29
C PRO A 123 0.92 -4.28 12.66
N TYR A 124 1.94 -3.79 11.96
CA TYR A 124 3.05 -4.55 11.39
C TYR A 124 4.28 -3.63 11.36
N GLY A 125 5.48 -4.19 11.29
CA GLY A 125 6.69 -3.38 11.16
C GLY A 125 7.91 -3.97 11.83
N ARG A 126 8.76 -3.08 12.37
CA ARG A 126 10.01 -3.45 13.03
C ARG A 126 10.03 -2.95 14.47
N LEU A 127 10.54 -3.79 15.36
CA LEU A 127 10.79 -3.52 16.77
C LEU A 127 12.30 -3.52 17.02
N LEU A 128 12.70 -2.85 18.08
CA LEU A 128 14.03 -2.92 18.67
C LEU A 128 13.90 -3.43 20.11
N ILE A 129 14.57 -4.54 20.39
CA ILE A 129 14.69 -5.15 21.73
C ILE A 129 16.19 -5.30 22.02
N ASP A 130 16.68 -4.69 23.09
CA ASP A 130 18.11 -4.53 23.37
C ASP A 130 18.87 -3.95 22.15
N SER A 131 19.64 -4.79 21.45
CA SER A 131 20.36 -4.45 20.21
C SER A 131 19.87 -5.26 19.00
N GLU A 132 18.78 -6.01 19.14
CA GLU A 132 18.20 -6.81 18.07
C GLU A 132 17.04 -6.08 17.39
N LEU A 133 17.09 -6.03 16.07
CA LEU A 133 16.00 -5.61 15.22
C LEU A 133 15.15 -6.82 14.82
N ILE A 134 13.83 -6.71 15.02
CA ILE A 134 12.87 -7.80 14.79
C ILE A 134 11.71 -7.28 13.95
N ASN A 135 11.45 -7.87 12.79
CA ASN A 135 10.23 -7.60 12.04
C ASN A 135 9.08 -8.48 12.55
N TYR A 136 7.85 -7.97 12.45
CA TYR A 136 6.61 -8.70 12.76
C TYR A 136 5.53 -8.33 11.75
N THR A 137 4.60 -9.26 11.51
CA THR A 137 3.58 -9.11 10.47
C THR A 137 2.18 -8.82 11.01
N SER A 138 1.94 -9.09 12.30
CA SER A 138 0.64 -8.79 12.92
C SER A 138 0.76 -8.57 14.43
N THR A 139 -0.24 -7.91 15.00
CA THR A 139 -0.39 -7.73 16.44
C THR A 139 -1.74 -8.25 16.95
N THR A 140 -1.77 -8.61 18.22
CA THR A 140 -2.97 -8.60 19.04
C THR A 140 -2.82 -7.54 20.13
N GLY A 141 -3.78 -7.38 21.04
CA GLY A 141 -3.65 -6.42 22.15
C GLY A 141 -2.42 -6.63 23.05
N THR A 142 -1.82 -7.82 23.04
CA THR A 142 -0.72 -8.22 23.93
C THR A 142 0.37 -9.05 23.25
N ASN A 143 0.36 -9.20 21.92
CA ASN A 143 1.37 -9.99 21.22
C ASN A 143 1.79 -9.37 19.88
N PHE A 144 3.05 -9.55 19.55
CA PHE A 144 3.59 -9.39 18.19
C PHE A 144 3.82 -10.79 17.59
N ASN A 145 3.33 -11.02 16.37
CA ASN A 145 3.35 -12.34 15.73
C ASN A 145 4.03 -12.30 14.35
N GLY A 146 4.42 -13.48 13.86
CA GLY A 146 5.05 -13.63 12.55
C GLY A 146 6.43 -12.99 12.52
N LEU A 147 7.26 -13.35 13.50
CA LEU A 147 8.54 -12.69 13.70
C LEU A 147 9.58 -13.13 12.66
N SER A 148 10.35 -12.16 12.18
CA SER A 148 11.62 -12.37 11.50
C SER A 148 12.71 -11.69 12.33
N ARG A 149 13.54 -12.52 12.95
CA ARG A 149 14.57 -12.15 13.95
C ARG A 149 15.89 -11.81 13.29
N GLY A 150 16.75 -11.04 13.97
CA GLY A 150 18.09 -10.72 13.47
C GLY A 150 18.11 -9.98 12.13
N VAL A 151 17.22 -9.01 11.92
CA VAL A 151 17.15 -8.28 10.65
C VAL A 151 18.03 -7.03 10.67
N GLY A 152 18.30 -6.43 9.52
CA GLY A 152 19.02 -5.16 9.46
C GLY A 152 20.47 -5.24 9.96
N GLY A 153 21.10 -6.41 9.87
CA GLY A 153 22.48 -6.63 10.30
C GLY A 153 22.65 -7.02 11.77
N THR A 154 21.56 -7.19 12.53
CA THR A 154 21.61 -7.71 13.90
C THR A 154 21.57 -9.24 13.91
N THR A 155 21.87 -9.86 15.05
CA THR A 155 21.79 -11.32 15.22
C THR A 155 20.57 -11.67 16.07
N ALA A 156 19.90 -12.78 15.77
CA ALA A 156 18.84 -13.31 16.62
C ALA A 156 19.40 -13.76 17.98
N ALA A 157 18.99 -13.12 19.06
CA ALA A 157 19.51 -13.35 20.41
C ALA A 157 18.43 -13.88 21.37
N ALA A 158 18.85 -14.35 22.55
CA ALA A 158 17.92 -14.57 23.64
C ALA A 158 17.73 -13.26 24.41
N HIS A 159 16.50 -13.00 24.86
CA HIS A 159 16.16 -11.83 25.68
C HIS A 159 15.52 -12.29 26.99
N ALA A 160 15.84 -11.61 28.08
CA ALA A 160 15.18 -11.86 29.35
C ALA A 160 13.70 -11.46 29.31
N ALA A 161 12.94 -11.89 30.32
CA ALA A 161 11.60 -11.34 30.56
C ALA A 161 11.72 -9.91 31.10
N GLY A 162 10.72 -9.08 30.81
CA GLY A 162 10.67 -7.67 31.24
C GLY A 162 11.51 -6.72 30.39
N VAL A 163 12.10 -7.19 29.29
CA VAL A 163 12.93 -6.36 28.41
C VAL A 163 12.05 -5.41 27.63
N THR A 164 12.49 -4.15 27.56
CA THR A 164 11.77 -3.09 26.86
C THR A 164 11.72 -3.34 25.36
N VAL A 165 10.51 -3.26 24.80
CA VAL A 165 10.27 -3.24 23.37
C VAL A 165 10.12 -1.79 22.94
N SER A 166 10.84 -1.38 21.90
CA SER A 166 10.73 -0.04 21.35
C SER A 166 10.45 -0.07 19.86
N GLN A 167 9.80 0.98 19.36
CA GLN A 167 9.54 1.17 17.95
C GLN A 167 9.65 2.66 17.61
N ASN A 168 10.25 2.94 16.47
CA ASN A 168 10.16 4.23 15.82
C ASN A 168 10.00 3.95 14.34
N LEU A 169 8.77 3.97 13.85
CA LEU A 169 8.45 3.58 12.48
C LEU A 169 7.53 4.62 11.86
N CYS A 170 7.88 5.11 10.70
CA CYS A 170 7.02 5.97 9.90
C CYS A 170 6.41 5.14 8.78
N ILE A 171 5.10 4.92 8.80
CA ILE A 171 4.38 4.30 7.68
C ILE A 171 3.81 5.42 6.83
N VAL A 172 4.22 5.50 5.58
CA VAL A 172 3.74 6.48 4.60
C VAL A 172 2.82 5.76 3.62
N SER A 173 1.56 6.16 3.60
CA SER A 173 0.62 5.76 2.56
C SER A 173 0.69 6.78 1.42
N SER A 174 0.99 6.31 0.21
CA SER A 174 1.02 7.12 -1.00
C SER A 174 -0.16 6.75 -1.89
N THR A 175 -1.07 7.70 -2.08
CA THR A 175 -2.21 7.57 -3.00
C THR A 175 -1.86 8.25 -4.31
N GLY A 176 -1.63 7.48 -5.35
CA GLY A 176 -1.52 7.97 -6.71
C GLY A 176 -2.88 8.07 -7.38
N ALA A 177 -3.12 9.16 -8.11
CA ALA A 177 -4.34 9.42 -8.84
C ALA A 177 -4.04 9.79 -10.30
N ALA A 178 -4.82 9.26 -11.24
CA ALA A 178 -4.79 9.64 -12.64
C ALA A 178 -6.20 9.49 -13.24
N GLY A 179 -6.83 10.60 -13.63
CA GLY A 179 -8.25 10.60 -14.01
C GLY A 179 -9.13 10.08 -12.87
N ASN A 180 -9.90 9.03 -13.13
CA ASN A 180 -10.78 8.39 -12.13
C ASN A 180 -10.07 7.26 -11.36
N ALA A 181 -8.87 6.85 -11.76
CA ALA A 181 -8.14 5.78 -11.10
C ALA A 181 -7.41 6.30 -9.85
N LYS A 182 -7.49 5.53 -8.76
CA LYS A 182 -6.71 5.72 -7.54
C LYS A 182 -5.99 4.43 -7.15
N ARG A 183 -4.71 4.52 -6.80
CA ARG A 183 -3.88 3.41 -6.32
C ARG A 183 -3.18 3.82 -5.03
N VAL A 184 -3.23 2.95 -4.02
CA VAL A 184 -2.62 3.19 -2.72
C VAL A 184 -1.50 2.18 -2.51
N ILE A 185 -0.33 2.68 -2.13
CA ILE A 185 0.85 1.88 -1.78
C ILE A 185 1.39 2.39 -0.46
N GLU A 186 1.82 1.49 0.41
CA GLU A 186 2.45 1.85 1.68
C GLU A 186 3.95 1.57 1.66
N GLY A 187 4.70 2.43 2.34
CA GLY A 187 6.13 2.27 2.55
C GLY A 187 6.47 2.56 4.01
N ALA A 188 7.31 1.73 4.61
CA ALA A 188 7.83 1.90 5.96
C ALA A 188 9.21 2.57 5.92
N LEU A 189 9.38 3.66 6.67
CA LEU A 189 10.62 4.43 6.83
C LEU A 189 11.06 4.42 8.30
N GLY A 190 12.37 4.39 8.55
CA GLY A 190 12.91 4.60 9.91
C GLY A 190 13.14 3.37 10.79
N ALA A 191 13.38 2.21 10.21
CA ALA A 191 13.47 0.96 10.98
C ALA A 191 14.84 0.78 11.70
N GLY A 192 15.07 1.51 12.81
CA GLY A 192 16.26 1.46 13.69
C GLY A 192 16.34 2.68 14.63
N THR A 193 17.37 2.79 15.48
CA THR A 193 17.60 3.88 16.48
C THR A 193 17.67 5.29 15.91
N MET A 194 17.45 5.48 14.61
CA MET A 194 17.30 6.79 14.01
C MET A 194 15.97 7.37 14.48
N ALA A 195 16.01 8.18 15.55
CA ALA A 195 14.97 9.15 15.84
C ALA A 195 14.51 9.76 14.51
N SER A 196 13.18 9.80 14.28
CA SER A 196 12.61 10.58 13.17
C SER A 196 13.38 11.89 13.11
N PRO A 197 13.97 12.31 11.98
CA PRO A 197 14.90 13.44 11.97
C PRO A 197 14.36 14.74 12.60
N GLY A 198 13.02 14.90 12.67
CA GLY A 198 12.37 15.99 13.41
C GLY A 198 12.23 15.81 14.92
N ALA A 199 12.39 14.60 15.47
CA ALA A 199 12.42 14.34 16.90
C ALA A 199 13.78 14.72 17.53
N LEU A 200 14.83 14.90 16.72
CA LEU A 200 16.14 15.39 17.17
C LEU A 200 16.26 16.94 17.15
N GLY A 201 15.23 17.64 16.66
CA GLY A 201 15.21 19.10 16.49
C GLY A 201 14.93 19.93 17.76
N THR A 202 14.59 19.30 18.89
CA THR A 202 14.29 20.02 20.16
C THR A 202 15.36 19.89 21.22
N MET A 203 16.46 19.17 20.96
CA MET A 203 17.58 19.07 21.90
C MET A 203 18.86 19.64 21.28
N ARG A 204 19.19 20.87 21.74
CA ARG A 204 20.54 21.45 21.82
C ARG A 204 21.08 22.26 20.62
N LYS A 205 20.71 23.55 20.59
CA LYS A 205 21.68 24.65 20.41
C LYS A 205 21.46 25.72 21.50
N ALA A 206 21.92 25.43 22.71
CA ALA A 206 22.37 26.47 23.62
C ALA A 206 23.90 26.53 23.45
N HIS A 207 24.35 27.34 22.49
CA HIS A 207 25.76 27.73 22.42
C HIS A 207 26.08 28.64 23.60
N ARG A 208 27.33 28.50 24.09
CA ARG A 208 27.99 29.46 24.97
C ARG A 208 27.93 30.88 24.42
#